data_AF-A0A023PYJ9-F1
#
_entry.id   AF-A0A023PYJ9-F1
#
_cell.length_a   1.000
_cell.length_b   1.000
_cell.length_c   1.000
_cell.angle_alpha   90.00
_cell.angle_beta   90.00
_cell.angle_gamma   90.00
#
_symmetry.space_group_name_H-M   'P 1'
#
loop_
_entity.id
_entity.type
_entity.pdbx_description
1 polymer ?
#
loop_
_entity_poly.entity_id
_entity_poly.type
_entity_poly.pdbx_seq_one_letter_code
_entity_poly.pdbx_strand_id
1 'polypeptide(L)'
;MKKVATAIGISMFSPLIVGTILGAYFYIVTGQGQVFLQLLTTAISNAHIVGIVMALCVLPTYLFLYKRDKLSYAALTTAAMLGGAVFTFFFSISGGPILIANAVMCALASALFLYSLRRPQ
;
A
#
# COMPACT_ATOMS: atom_id res chain seq x y z
N MET A 1 0.55 -21.30 -4.67
CA MET A 1 1.19 -20.07 -5.22
C MET A 1 0.22 -19.17 -6.01
N LYS A 2 -0.74 -19.69 -6.79
CA LYS A 2 -1.74 -18.87 -7.52
C LYS A 2 -2.47 -17.85 -6.62
N LYS A 3 -2.88 -18.26 -5.42
CA LYS A 3 -3.55 -17.39 -4.42
C LYS A 3 -2.73 -16.17 -3.99
N VAL A 4 -1.41 -16.31 -3.90
CA VAL A 4 -0.49 -15.23 -3.48
C VAL A 4 -0.30 -14.21 -4.60
N ALA A 5 -0.16 -14.67 -5.84
CA ALA A 5 -0.06 -13.78 -6.99
C ALA A 5 -1.33 -12.94 -7.19
N THR A 6 -2.51 -13.56 -7.04
CA THR A 6 -3.80 -12.84 -7.08
C THR A 6 -3.92 -11.83 -5.92
N ALA A 7 -3.47 -12.18 -4.72
CA ALA A 7 -3.48 -11.27 -3.57
C ALA A 7 -2.54 -10.08 -3.76
N ILE A 8 -1.37 -10.28 -4.38
CA ILE A 8 -0.45 -9.20 -4.75
C ILE A 8 -1.11 -8.29 -5.79
N GLY A 9 -1.75 -8.85 -6.82
CA GLY A 9 -2.49 -8.07 -7.82
C GLY A 9 -3.59 -7.22 -7.21
N ILE A 10 -4.36 -7.76 -6.27
CA ILE A 10 -5.41 -7.02 -5.54
C ILE A 10 -4.80 -5.90 -4.69
N SER A 11 -3.64 -6.13 -4.09
CA SER A 11 -2.96 -5.09 -3.30
C SER A 11 -2.44 -3.91 -4.13
N MET A 12 -2.16 -4.13 -5.42
CA MET A 12 -1.79 -3.06 -6.36
C MET A 12 -2.94 -2.10 -6.69
N PHE A 13 -4.17 -2.39 -6.26
CA PHE A 13 -5.26 -1.42 -6.29
C PHE A 13 -5.19 -0.38 -5.16
N SER A 14 -4.36 -0.63 -4.13
CA SER A 14 -4.23 0.30 -3.01
C SER A 14 -3.87 1.74 -3.41
N PRO A 15 -2.92 1.99 -4.33
CA PRO A 15 -2.60 3.34 -4.76
C PRO A 15 -3.76 4.04 -5.46
N LEU A 16 -4.59 3.29 -6.18
CA LEU A 16 -5.79 3.82 -6.82
C LEU A 16 -6.85 4.19 -5.77
N ILE A 17 -7.07 3.34 -4.77
CA ILE A 17 -8.02 3.60 -3.69
C ILE A 17 -7.58 4.82 -2.86
N VAL A 18 -6.32 4.85 -2.41
CA VAL A 18 -5.82 5.96 -1.59
C VAL A 18 -5.72 7.25 -2.42
N GLY A 19 -5.27 7.17 -3.66
CA GLY A 19 -5.19 8.32 -4.57
C GLY A 19 -6.56 8.92 -4.89
N THR A 20 -7.58 8.09 -5.11
CA THR A 20 -8.96 8.56 -5.33
C THR A 20 -9.58 9.15 -4.07
N ILE A 21 -9.39 8.54 -2.89
CA ILE A 21 -9.90 9.07 -1.62
C ILE A 21 -9.24 10.42 -1.29
N LEU A 22 -7.90 10.51 -1.38
CA LEU A 22 -7.18 11.75 -1.14
C LEU A 22 -7.56 12.81 -2.17
N GLY A 23 -7.61 12.44 -3.45
CA GLY A 23 -8.04 13.34 -4.51
C GLY A 23 -9.46 13.87 -4.26
N ALA A 24 -10.41 13.00 -3.92
CA ALA A 24 -11.79 13.39 -3.67
C ALA A 24 -11.90 14.31 -2.44
N TYR A 25 -11.16 14.01 -1.37
CA TYR A 25 -11.08 14.86 -0.20
C TYR A 25 -10.62 16.28 -0.57
N PHE A 26 -9.51 16.41 -1.29
CA PHE A 26 -9.00 17.72 -1.71
C PHE A 26 -9.93 18.41 -2.71
N TYR A 27 -10.58 17.66 -3.60
CA TYR A 27 -11.57 18.21 -4.52
C TYR A 27 -12.75 18.83 -3.79
N ILE A 28 -13.30 18.14 -2.79
CA ILE A 28 -14.43 18.63 -1.99
C ILE A 28 -14.02 19.86 -1.15
N VAL A 29 -12.81 19.85 -0.59
CA VAL A 29 -12.33 20.92 0.31
C VAL A 29 -11.88 22.17 -0.45
N THR A 30 -11.22 22.01 -1.59
CA THR A 30 -10.59 23.13 -2.32
C THR A 30 -11.29 23.52 -3.61
N GLY A 31 -12.21 22.69 -4.12
CA GLY A 31 -12.90 22.89 -5.39
C GLY A 31 -12.01 22.72 -6.64
N GLN A 32 -10.73 22.36 -6.49
CA GLN A 32 -9.78 22.28 -7.60
C GLN A 32 -9.69 20.87 -8.18
N GLY A 33 -10.37 20.62 -9.30
CA GLY A 33 -10.31 19.34 -10.04
C GLY A 33 -8.92 18.96 -10.54
N GLN A 34 -8.03 19.94 -10.74
CA GLN A 34 -6.65 19.70 -11.17
C GLN A 34 -5.82 18.98 -10.08
N VAL A 35 -6.06 19.32 -8.80
CA VAL A 35 -5.38 18.68 -7.65
C VAL A 35 -5.79 17.22 -7.51
N PHE A 36 -7.05 16.88 -7.83
CA PHE A 36 -7.52 15.49 -7.86
C PHE A 36 -6.69 14.64 -8.84
N LEU A 37 -6.58 15.09 -10.09
CA LEU A 37 -5.85 14.35 -11.13
C LEU A 37 -4.34 14.28 -10.81
N GLN A 38 -3.77 15.33 -10.23
CA GLN A 38 -2.37 15.34 -9.82
C GLN A 38 -2.10 14.35 -8.68
N LEU A 39 -2.96 14.28 -7.67
CA LEU A 39 -2.83 13.31 -6.58
C LEU A 39 -3.04 11.89 -7.06
N LEU A 40 -4.00 11.66 -7.95
CA LEU A 40 -4.26 10.35 -8.54
C LEU A 40 -3.07 9.86 -9.37
N THR A 41 -2.55 10.71 -10.26
CA THR A 41 -1.38 10.38 -11.09
C THR A 41 -0.12 10.17 -10.24
N THR A 42 0.06 10.96 -9.19
CA THR A 42 1.18 10.78 -8.24
C THR A 42 1.06 9.47 -7.48
N ALA A 43 -0.13 9.11 -7.00
CA ALA A 43 -0.36 7.84 -6.32
C ALA A 43 -0.11 6.64 -7.25
N ILE A 44 -0.58 6.71 -8.50
CA ILE A 44 -0.31 5.67 -9.52
C ILE A 44 1.18 5.60 -9.84
N SER A 45 1.84 6.75 -9.98
CA SER A 45 3.29 6.80 -10.18
C SER A 45 4.00 6.10 -9.03
N ASN A 46 3.59 6.33 -7.78
CA ASN A 46 4.15 5.71 -6.57
C ASN A 46 3.72 4.25 -6.34
N ALA A 47 2.91 3.66 -7.23
CA ALA A 47 2.50 2.25 -7.10
C ALA A 47 3.68 1.27 -7.14
N HIS A 48 4.79 1.63 -7.79
CA HIS A 48 6.01 0.84 -7.79
C HIS A 48 6.58 0.62 -6.38
N ILE A 49 6.50 1.62 -5.50
CA ILE A 49 6.96 1.53 -4.10
C ILE A 49 6.15 0.47 -3.37
N VAL A 50 4.82 0.49 -3.53
CA VAL A 50 3.93 -0.50 -2.93
C VAL A 50 4.29 -1.90 -3.41
N GLY A 51 4.55 -2.07 -4.71
CA GLY A 51 5.00 -3.35 -5.27
C GLY A 51 6.30 -3.86 -4.63
N ILE A 52 7.30 -2.99 -4.48
CA ILE A 52 8.59 -3.32 -3.85
C ILE A 52 8.41 -3.69 -2.37
N VAL A 53 7.63 -2.91 -1.62
CA VAL A 53 7.32 -3.17 -0.20
C VAL A 53 6.58 -4.50 -0.03
N MET A 54 5.67 -4.82 -0.95
CA MET A 54 4.98 -6.10 -0.93
C MET A 54 5.92 -7.27 -1.16
N ALA A 55 6.86 -7.14 -2.09
CA ALA A 55 7.84 -8.18 -2.38
C ALA A 55 8.88 -8.36 -1.25
N LEU A 56 9.40 -7.26 -0.69
CA LEU A 56 10.55 -7.28 0.21
C LEU A 56 10.19 -7.26 1.70
N CYS A 57 9.03 -6.73 2.08
CA CYS A 57 8.60 -6.66 3.48
C CYS A 57 7.41 -7.57 3.75
N VAL A 58 6.30 -7.38 3.03
CA VAL A 58 5.01 -8.01 3.39
C VAL A 58 5.00 -9.50 3.10
N LEU A 59 5.46 -9.93 1.92
CA LEU A 59 5.52 -11.35 1.56
C LEU A 59 6.45 -12.16 2.47
N PRO A 60 7.72 -11.78 2.73
CA PRO A 60 8.58 -12.53 3.62
C PRO A 60 8.07 -12.53 5.07
N THR A 61 7.54 -11.40 5.55
CA THR A 61 6.94 -11.32 6.90
C THR A 61 5.73 -12.25 7.01
N TYR A 62 4.88 -12.32 5.97
CA TYR A 62 3.76 -13.24 5.91
C TYR A 62 4.23 -14.70 5.96
N LEU A 63 5.19 -15.08 5.12
CA LEU A 63 5.73 -16.45 5.09
C LEU A 63 6.37 -16.84 6.42
N PHE A 64 7.05 -15.91 7.07
CA PHE A 64 7.67 -16.13 8.38
C PHE A 64 6.64 -16.34 9.49
N LEU A 65 5.62 -15.48 9.56
CA LEU A 65 4.54 -15.59 10.56
C LEU A 65 3.64 -16.81 10.30
N TYR A 66 3.40 -17.15 9.04
CA TYR A 66 2.64 -18.32 8.64
C TYR A 66 3.33 -19.62 9.09
N LYS A 67 4.66 -19.71 8.95
CA LYS A 67 5.43 -20.87 9.45
C LYS A 67 5.42 -21.03 10.97
N ARG A 68 5.04 -20.00 11.72
CA ARG A 68 5.01 -20.01 13.19
C ARG A 68 3.59 -20.06 13.75
N ASP A 69 2.57 -20.20 12.91
CA ASP A 69 1.14 -20.14 13.28
C ASP A 69 0.74 -18.90 14.11
N LYS A 70 1.55 -17.83 14.07
CA LYS A 70 1.34 -16.58 14.82
C LYS A 70 0.98 -15.46 13.87
N LEU A 71 -0.04 -15.68 13.04
CA LEU A 71 -0.42 -14.73 12.00
C LEU A 71 -1.15 -13.52 12.62
N SER A 72 -0.40 -12.43 12.85
CA SER A 72 -0.93 -11.18 13.38
C SER A 72 -1.09 -10.13 12.28
N TYR A 73 -2.31 -9.59 12.16
CA TYR A 73 -2.66 -8.51 11.24
C TYR A 73 -1.83 -7.26 11.51
N ALA A 74 -1.71 -6.91 12.79
CA ALA A 74 -0.95 -5.75 13.23
C ALA A 74 0.54 -5.88 12.86
N ALA A 75 1.12 -7.08 12.94
CA ALA A 75 2.51 -7.29 12.56
C ALA A 75 2.73 -7.11 11.05
N LEU A 76 1.77 -7.56 10.23
CA LEU A 76 1.89 -7.42 8.77
C LEU A 76 1.71 -5.96 8.33
N THR A 77 0.72 -5.27 8.90
CA THR A 77 0.44 -3.86 8.56
C THR A 77 1.56 -2.94 9.05
N THR A 78 2.13 -3.18 10.22
CA THR A 78 3.29 -2.42 10.72
C THR A 78 4.53 -2.66 9.87
N ALA A 79 4.80 -3.91 9.47
CA ALA A 79 5.89 -4.22 8.54
C ALA A 79 5.70 -3.52 7.17
N ALA A 80 4.47 -3.46 6.68
CA ALA A 80 4.14 -2.75 5.44
C ALA A 80 4.28 -1.23 5.58
N MET A 81 3.84 -0.64 6.69
CA MET A 81 4.00 0.79 6.98
C MET A 81 5.47 1.19 7.09
N LEU A 82 6.25 0.43 7.86
CA LEU A 82 7.69 0.67 8.02
C LEU A 82 8.42 0.49 6.69
N GLY A 83 8.12 -0.58 5.95
CA GLY A 83 8.64 -0.77 4.59
C GLY A 83 8.30 0.42 3.69
N GLY A 84 7.04 0.84 3.66
CA GLY A 84 6.59 2.00 2.87
C GLY A 84 7.34 3.29 3.21
N ALA A 85 7.53 3.58 4.50
CA ALA A 85 8.28 4.74 4.95
C ALA A 85 9.77 4.67 4.57
N VAL A 86 10.41 3.52 4.81
CA VAL A 86 11.83 3.30 4.51
C VAL A 86 12.10 3.38 3.02
N PHE A 87 11.33 2.68 2.18
CA PHE A 87 11.52 2.71 0.74
C PHE A 87 11.19 4.09 0.15
N THR A 88 10.17 4.79 0.65
CA THR A 88 9.90 6.16 0.20
C THR A 88 11.05 7.12 0.53
N PHE A 89 11.66 6.95 1.70
CA PHE A 89 12.84 7.71 2.08
C PHE A 89 14.05 7.40 1.19
N PHE A 90 14.32 6.11 0.92
CA PHE A 90 15.42 5.68 0.05
C PHE A 90 15.28 6.13 -1.40
N PHE A 91 14.06 6.10 -1.95
CA PHE A 91 13.80 6.56 -3.32
C PHE A 91 13.74 8.08 -3.45
N SER A 92 13.98 8.83 -2.36
CA SER A 92 13.99 10.30 -2.33
C SER A 92 12.70 10.92 -2.88
N ILE A 93 11.58 10.22 -2.73
CA ILE A 93 10.28 10.65 -3.22
C ILE A 93 9.74 11.62 -2.16
N SER A 94 10.14 12.89 -2.32
CA SER A 94 9.62 14.10 -1.66
C SER A 94 9.21 13.94 -0.19
N GLY A 95 10.05 14.43 0.72
CA GLY A 95 9.77 14.42 2.16
C GLY A 95 8.48 15.14 2.55
N GLY A 96 7.82 14.62 3.61
CA GLY A 96 6.61 15.21 4.19
C GLY A 96 5.33 14.43 3.83
N PRO A 97 4.34 15.04 3.13
CA PRO A 97 3.02 14.42 2.92
C PRO A 97 3.04 13.12 2.10
N ILE A 98 3.96 13.01 1.15
CA ILE A 98 4.05 11.85 0.25
C ILE A 98 4.57 10.61 1.00
N LEU A 99 5.44 10.81 2.00
CA LEU A 99 5.89 9.72 2.88
C LEU A 99 4.72 9.11 3.65
N ILE A 100 3.86 9.96 4.22
CA ILE A 100 2.67 9.50 4.95
C ILE A 100 1.71 8.80 3.98
N ALA A 101 1.45 9.39 2.81
CA ALA A 101 0.60 8.79 1.80
C ALA A 101 1.10 7.41 1.36
N ASN A 102 2.41 7.26 1.11
CA ASN A 102 3.01 5.99 0.71
C ASN A 102 2.98 4.95 1.84
N ALA A 103 3.20 5.37 3.09
CA ALA A 103 3.07 4.48 4.24
C ALA A 103 1.63 3.97 4.40
N VAL A 104 0.63 4.84 4.25
CA VAL A 104 -0.80 4.48 4.29
C VAL A 104 -1.17 3.58 3.11
N MET A 105 -0.66 3.87 1.91
CA MET A 105 -0.83 2.98 0.74
C MET A 105 -0.25 1.60 0.99
N CYS A 106 0.95 1.48 1.56
CA CYS A 106 1.54 0.18 1.86
C CYS A 106 0.77 -0.56 2.97
N ALA A 107 0.30 0.15 3.99
CA ALA A 107 -0.56 -0.42 5.03
C ALA A 107 -1.83 -1.02 4.44
N LEU A 108 -2.53 -0.26 3.60
CA LEU A 108 -3.78 -0.67 2.97
C LEU A 108 -3.55 -1.81 1.97
N ALA A 109 -2.44 -1.78 1.23
CA ALA A 109 -2.02 -2.89 0.38
C ALA A 109 -1.85 -4.20 1.16
N SER A 110 -1.20 -4.17 2.33
CA SER A 110 -1.03 -5.36 3.18
C SER A 110 -2.35 -5.88 3.75
N ALA A 111 -3.28 -4.99 4.07
CA ALA A 111 -4.62 -5.35 4.52
C ALA A 111 -5.42 -6.01 3.38
N LEU A 112 -5.37 -5.47 2.17
CA LEU A 112 -6.00 -6.05 0.98
C LEU A 112 -5.39 -7.42 0.63
N PHE A 113 -4.08 -7.58 0.77
CA PHE A 113 -3.39 -8.85 0.57
C PHE A 113 -3.88 -9.93 1.54
N LEU A 114 -3.94 -9.60 2.84
CA LEU A 114 -4.48 -10.52 3.85
C LEU A 114 -5.97 -10.83 3.64
N TYR A 115 -6.76 -9.83 3.24
CA TYR A 115 -8.17 -10.02 2.93
C TYR A 115 -8.36 -10.96 1.74
N SER A 116 -7.57 -10.79 0.67
CA SER A 116 -7.60 -11.67 -0.50
C SER A 116 -7.16 -13.09 -0.18
N LEU A 117 -6.28 -13.30 0.80
CA LEU A 117 -5.87 -14.63 1.25
C LEU A 117 -6.92 -15.31 2.12
N ARG A 118 -7.76 -14.53 2.83
CA ARG A 118 -8.81 -15.04 3.71
C ARG A 118 -10.12 -15.38 3.00
N ARG A 119 -10.43 -14.78 1.85
CA ARG A 119 -11.65 -15.16 1.12
C ARG A 119 -11.56 -16.65 0.72
N PRO A 120 -12.47 -17.51 1.20
CA PRO A 120 -12.68 -18.79 0.54
C PRO A 120 -13.22 -18.46 -0.86
N GLN A 121 -12.47 -18.85 -1.88
CA GLN A 121 -13.07 -19.16 -3.17
C GLN A 121 -13.39 -20.64 -3.13
#